data_AF-A0A925DMN4-F1
#
_entry.id   AF-A0A925DMN4-F1
#
_cell.length_a   1.000
_cell.length_b   1.000
_cell.length_c   1.000
_cell.angle_alpha   90.00
_cell.angle_beta   90.00
_cell.angle_gamma   90.00
#
_symmetry.space_group_name_H-M   'P 1'
#
loop_
_entity.id
_entity.type
_entity.pdbx_description
1 polymer ?
#
loop_
_entity_poly.entity_id
_entity_poly.type
_entity_poly.pdbx_seq_one_letter_code
_entity_poly.pdbx_strand_id
1 'polypeptide(L)'
;MTFLDLLLLALNNLRRTKLRTFLTVLGVVIGIAALTSMVSFGTGLEKNVSDVFAANDLFTSMTITSGKLNFGGPGEAQGLNDTIGKKLPITDSVIEVVSKFPEVDVIYPEVTIPARIKLGNDSATCTADGMPAKMGNFKPY
;
A
#
# COMPACT_ATOMS: atom_id res chain seq x y z
N MET A 1 -6.73 42.16 44.58
CA MET A 1 -7.37 41.06 43.82
C MET A 1 -6.28 40.28 43.12
N THR A 2 -5.86 39.17 43.70
CA THR A 2 -4.84 38.29 43.12
C THR A 2 -5.46 37.41 42.05
N PHE A 3 -4.67 36.99 41.06
CA PHE A 3 -5.13 36.09 39.99
C PHE A 3 -5.73 34.78 40.54
N LEU A 4 -5.21 34.31 41.68
CA LEU A 4 -5.72 33.13 42.38
C LEU A 4 -7.15 33.33 42.93
N ASP A 5 -7.49 34.52 43.42
CA ASP A 5 -8.85 34.82 43.88
C ASP A 5 -9.86 34.80 42.73
N LEU A 6 -9.47 35.32 41.55
CA LEU A 6 -10.31 35.28 40.35
C LEU A 6 -10.53 33.83 39.87
N LEU A 7 -9.49 33.00 39.92
CA LEU A 7 -9.58 31.58 39.57
C LEU A 7 -10.52 30.82 40.53
N LEU A 8 -10.39 31.06 41.84
CA LEU A 8 -11.25 30.47 42.87
C LEU A 8 -12.71 30.89 42.69
N LEU A 9 -12.96 32.17 42.42
CA LEU A 9 -14.29 32.69 42.15
C LEU A 9 -14.92 32.04 40.90
N ALA A 10 -14.16 31.91 39.81
CA ALA A 10 -14.60 31.29 38.57
C ALA A 10 -14.90 29.79 38.75
N LEU A 11 -14.04 29.04 39.46
CA LEU A 11 -14.26 27.62 39.75
C LEU A 11 -15.54 27.40 40.57
N ASN A 12 -15.79 28.26 41.55
CA ASN A 12 -16.96 28.14 42.40
C ASN A 12 -18.25 28.41 41.62
N ASN A 13 -18.20 29.36 40.67
CA ASN A 13 -19.32 29.67 39.78
C ASN A 13 -19.60 28.51 38.79
N LEU A 14 -18.54 27.87 38.25
CA LEU A 14 -18.65 26.69 37.38
C LEU A 14 -19.21 25.47 38.12
N ARG A 15 -18.90 25.28 39.41
CA ARG A 15 -19.46 24.19 40.25
C ARG A 15 -20.95 24.35 40.54
N ARG A 16 -21.52 25.55 40.39
CA ARG A 16 -22.94 25.82 40.60
C ARG A 16 -23.80 25.32 39.43
N THR A 17 -23.26 25.31 38.21
CA THR A 17 -23.94 24.91 36.97
C THR A 17 -23.31 23.67 36.33
N LYS A 18 -23.22 22.59 37.12
CA LYS A 18 -22.52 21.34 36.77
C LYS A 18 -22.91 20.75 35.40
N LEU A 19 -24.20 20.70 35.07
CA LEU A 19 -24.67 20.10 33.81
C LEU A 19 -24.20 20.90 32.58
N ARG A 20 -24.40 22.22 32.58
CA ARG A 20 -24.02 23.07 31.45
C ARG A 20 -22.52 23.03 31.22
N THR A 21 -21.74 23.24 32.27
CA THR A 21 -20.27 23.23 32.20
C THR A 21 -19.74 21.87 31.77
N PHE A 22 -20.32 20.77 32.27
CA PHE A 22 -19.92 19.43 31.87
C PHE A 22 -20.19 19.16 30.39
N LEU A 23 -21.41 19.46 29.90
CA LEU A 23 -21.76 19.25 28.49
C LEU A 23 -20.90 20.09 27.54
N THR A 24 -20.56 21.33 27.89
CA THR A 24 -19.68 22.18 27.05
C THR A 24 -18.26 21.67 26.99
N VAL A 25 -17.71 21.23 28.13
CA VAL A 25 -16.34 20.68 28.18
C VAL A 25 -16.29 19.36 27.42
N LEU A 26 -17.30 18.50 27.60
CA LEU A 26 -17.41 17.25 26.87
C LEU A 26 -17.44 17.46 25.35
N GLY A 27 -18.23 18.42 24.86
CA GLY A 27 -18.31 18.75 23.44
C GLY A 27 -16.96 19.21 22.87
N VAL A 28 -16.25 20.07 23.58
CA VAL A 28 -14.91 20.55 23.16
C VAL A 28 -13.90 19.41 23.13
N VAL A 29 -13.89 18.54 24.14
CA VAL A 29 -12.97 17.40 24.22
C VAL A 29 -13.22 16.41 23.06
N ILE A 30 -14.48 16.08 22.79
CA ILE A 30 -14.84 15.19 21.67
C ILE A 30 -14.45 15.84 20.33
N GLY A 31 -14.70 17.14 20.17
CA GLY A 31 -14.37 17.87 18.94
C GLY A 31 -12.86 17.89 18.64
N ILE A 32 -12.04 18.21 19.64
CA ILE A 32 -10.58 18.23 19.48
C ILE A 32 -10.06 16.81 19.23
N ALA A 33 -10.56 15.81 19.98
CA ALA A 33 -10.15 14.42 19.83
C ALA A 33 -10.44 13.88 18.42
N ALA A 34 -11.62 14.18 17.87
CA ALA A 34 -11.99 13.77 16.51
C ALA A 34 -11.10 14.44 15.46
N LEU A 35 -10.87 15.75 15.59
CA LEU A 35 -10.01 16.51 14.67
C LEU A 35 -8.58 15.96 14.67
N THR A 36 -7.98 15.78 15.85
CA THR A 36 -6.61 15.27 15.95
C THR A 36 -6.50 13.84 15.43
N SER A 37 -7.50 12.99 15.68
CA SER A 37 -7.52 11.61 15.19
C SER A 37 -7.59 11.56 13.67
N MET A 38 -8.46 12.36 13.05
CA MET A 38 -8.61 12.42 11.59
C MET A 38 -7.31 12.88 10.91
N VAL A 39 -6.66 13.92 11.44
CA VAL A 39 -5.40 14.43 10.89
C VAL A 39 -4.28 13.40 11.01
N SER A 40 -4.16 12.76 12.18
CA SER A 40 -3.13 11.74 12.41
C SER A 40 -3.35 10.51 11.52
N PHE A 41 -4.61 10.11 11.30
CA PHE A 41 -4.93 8.98 10.44
C PHE A 41 -4.69 9.31 8.95
N GLY A 42 -5.10 10.50 8.50
CA GLY A 42 -4.89 10.92 7.10
C GLY A 42 -3.41 10.97 6.73
N THR A 43 -2.60 11.63 7.55
CA THR A 43 -1.14 11.71 7.34
C THR A 43 -0.45 10.34 7.48
N GLY A 44 -0.90 9.51 8.41
CA GLY A 44 -0.38 8.15 8.59
C GLY A 44 -0.68 7.23 7.40
N LEU A 45 -1.88 7.32 6.84
CA LEU A 45 -2.26 6.57 5.63
C LEU A 45 -1.50 7.05 4.41
N GLU A 46 -1.38 8.36 4.20
CA GLU A 46 -0.61 8.92 3.09
C GLU A 46 0.83 8.40 3.13
N LYS A 47 1.47 8.42 4.31
CA LYS A 47 2.80 7.86 4.50
C LYS A 47 2.84 6.36 4.26
N ASN A 48 1.90 5.60 4.80
CA ASN A 48 1.89 4.14 4.63
C ASN A 48 1.70 3.74 3.16
N VAL A 49 0.76 4.38 2.47
CA VAL A 49 0.52 4.19 1.04
C VAL A 49 1.78 4.62 0.28
N SER A 50 2.33 5.80 0.51
CA SER A 50 3.55 6.25 -0.18
C SER A 50 4.72 5.28 0.05
N ASP A 51 4.94 4.80 1.28
CA ASP A 51 5.99 3.86 1.62
C ASP A 51 5.77 2.49 0.93
N VAL A 52 4.54 1.97 0.90
CA VAL A 52 4.19 0.72 0.20
C VAL A 52 4.39 0.86 -1.31
N PHE A 53 3.96 1.96 -1.90
CA PHE A 53 4.09 2.18 -3.34
C PHE A 53 5.55 2.41 -3.75
N ALA A 54 6.33 3.12 -2.93
CA ALA A 54 7.77 3.29 -3.12
C ALA A 54 8.53 1.96 -2.94
N ALA A 55 8.13 1.13 -1.96
CA ALA A 55 8.73 -0.18 -1.74
C ALA A 55 8.44 -1.18 -2.86
N ASN A 56 7.32 -1.03 -3.57
CA ASN A 56 6.99 -1.88 -4.72
C ASN A 56 7.44 -1.28 -6.06
N ASP A 57 8.11 -0.13 -6.05
CA ASP A 57 8.58 0.61 -7.24
C ASP A 57 7.53 0.70 -8.37
N LEU A 58 6.25 0.81 -7.99
CA LEU A 58 5.11 0.76 -8.93
C LEU A 58 5.00 2.00 -9.82
N PHE A 59 5.76 3.05 -9.51
CA PHE A 59 5.84 4.26 -10.33
C PHE A 59 6.85 4.13 -11.47
N THR A 60 7.77 3.16 -11.40
CA THR A 60 8.90 3.02 -12.34
C THR A 60 8.94 1.64 -13.01
N SER A 61 8.17 0.67 -12.52
CA SER A 61 8.06 -0.66 -13.12
C SER A 61 6.82 -0.82 -14.01
N MET A 62 7.01 -1.38 -15.21
CA MET A 62 5.93 -1.74 -16.13
C MET A 62 6.06 -3.21 -16.52
N THR A 63 5.12 -4.04 -16.08
CA THR A 63 5.07 -5.46 -16.44
C THR A 63 4.37 -5.66 -17.78
N ILE A 64 5.09 -6.23 -18.75
CA ILE A 64 4.54 -6.56 -20.07
C ILE A 64 4.16 -8.05 -20.09
N THR A 65 2.86 -8.34 -20.03
CA THR A 65 2.34 -9.72 -20.05
C THR A 65 1.58 -10.02 -21.34
N SER A 66 1.81 -11.21 -21.91
CA SER A 66 1.11 -11.68 -23.12
C SER A 66 -0.19 -12.35 -22.69
N GLY A 67 -1.18 -11.54 -22.36
CA GLY A 67 -2.52 -11.99 -22.00
C GLY A 67 -3.35 -10.80 -21.62
N LYS A 68 -4.63 -10.78 -22.03
CA LYS A 68 -5.57 -9.81 -21.49
C LYS A 68 -5.67 -10.09 -19.99
N LEU A 69 -5.13 -9.20 -19.16
CA LEU A 69 -5.41 -9.18 -17.73
C LEU A 69 -6.88 -8.80 -17.60
N ASN A 70 -7.76 -9.80 -17.56
CA ASN A 70 -9.15 -9.60 -17.21
C ASN A 70 -9.18 -9.30 -15.72
N PHE A 71 -9.18 -8.01 -15.36
CA PHE A 71 -9.52 -7.53 -14.02
C PHE A 71 -11.04 -7.72 -13.81
N GLY A 72 -11.46 -8.99 -13.78
CA GLY A 72 -12.83 -9.40 -13.47
C GLY A 72 -13.05 -9.40 -11.95
N GLY A 73 -14.23 -8.98 -11.52
CA GLY A 73 -14.57 -8.73 -10.12
C GLY A 73 -14.41 -9.93 -9.17
N PRO A 74 -14.51 -9.68 -7.85
CA PRO A 74 -14.26 -10.69 -6.83
C PRO A 74 -15.28 -11.82 -6.91
N GLY A 75 -14.86 -12.97 -7.43
CA GLY A 75 -15.69 -14.18 -7.50
C GLY A 75 -15.46 -15.09 -8.70
N GLU A 76 -14.75 -14.65 -9.74
CA GLU A 76 -14.48 -15.53 -10.89
C GLU A 76 -13.15 -16.28 -10.72
N ALA A 77 -13.28 -17.61 -10.65
CA ALA A 77 -12.16 -18.53 -10.60
C ALA A 77 -11.22 -18.28 -11.79
N GLN A 78 -9.97 -17.98 -11.46
CA GLN A 78 -8.84 -17.75 -12.35
C GLN A 78 -8.51 -19.02 -13.15
N GLY A 79 -9.31 -19.30 -14.18
CA GLY A 79 -9.00 -20.27 -15.21
C GLY A 79 -8.19 -19.59 -16.31
N LEU A 80 -6.90 -19.92 -16.39
CA LEU A 80 -6.05 -19.68 -17.57
C LEU A 80 -6.53 -20.57 -18.73
N ASN A 81 -7.79 -20.42 -19.15
CA ASN A 81 -8.32 -21.10 -20.32
C ASN A 81 -7.89 -20.31 -21.56
N ASP A 82 -6.69 -20.66 -21.99
CA ASP A 82 -6.42 -21.07 -23.36
C ASP A 82 -7.34 -20.47 -24.43
N THR A 83 -6.87 -19.38 -25.02
CA THR A 83 -7.15 -19.13 -26.44
C THR A 83 -5.82 -19.21 -27.16
N ILE A 84 -5.47 -20.42 -27.61
CA ILE A 84 -4.47 -20.68 -28.65
C ILE A 84 -4.91 -19.92 -29.90
N GLY A 85 -4.51 -18.66 -29.97
CA GLY A 85 -4.80 -17.74 -31.06
C GLY A 85 -3.68 -16.73 -31.15
N LYS A 86 -2.47 -17.23 -31.44
CA LYS A 86 -1.25 -16.44 -31.69
C LYS A 86 -0.98 -15.41 -30.59
N LYS A 87 -0.69 -15.86 -29.36
CA LYS A 87 0.10 -15.04 -28.43
C LYS A 87 1.39 -14.70 -29.16
N LEU A 88 1.66 -13.42 -29.41
CA LEU A 88 3.02 -13.02 -29.75
C LEU A 88 3.90 -13.61 -28.66
N PRO A 89 4.88 -14.47 -28.99
CA PRO A 89 5.78 -14.95 -27.97
C PRO A 89 6.48 -13.70 -27.43
N ILE A 90 6.40 -13.50 -26.12
CA ILE A 90 7.29 -12.55 -25.44
C ILE A 90 8.65 -13.22 -25.47
N THR A 91 9.30 -13.09 -26.60
CA THR A 91 10.68 -13.50 -26.85
C THR A 91 11.57 -12.29 -26.63
N ASP A 92 12.85 -12.54 -26.41
CA ASP A 92 13.94 -11.58 -26.23
C ASP A 92 13.96 -10.43 -27.26
N SER A 93 13.30 -10.59 -28.42
CA SER A 93 13.07 -9.53 -29.40
C SER A 93 12.26 -8.34 -28.85
N VAL A 94 11.36 -8.55 -27.89
CA VAL A 94 10.63 -7.46 -27.21
C VAL A 94 11.57 -6.67 -26.30
N ILE A 95 12.53 -7.36 -25.68
CA ILE A 95 13.55 -6.72 -24.83
C ILE A 95 14.39 -5.77 -25.67
N GLU A 96 14.79 -6.17 -26.88
CA GLU A 96 15.61 -5.35 -27.79
C GLU A 96 14.88 -4.15 -28.40
N VAL A 97 13.57 -4.25 -28.60
CA VAL A 97 12.74 -3.13 -29.10
C VAL A 97 12.49 -2.12 -28.00
N VAL A 98 12.20 -2.59 -26.79
CA VAL A 98 11.89 -1.72 -25.65
C VAL A 98 13.18 -1.08 -25.09
N SER A 99 14.33 -1.74 -25.20
CA SER A 99 15.64 -1.19 -24.79
C SER A 99 16.13 -0.03 -25.66
N LYS A 100 15.47 0.24 -26.80
CA LYS A 100 15.79 1.37 -27.69
C LYS A 100 15.12 2.67 -27.26
N PHE A 101 14.18 2.61 -26.31
CA PHE A 101 13.58 3.82 -25.75
C PHE A 101 14.50 4.41 -24.66
N PRO A 102 14.92 5.68 -24.78
CA PRO A 102 15.88 6.30 -23.86
C PRO A 102 15.33 6.53 -22.45
N GLU A 103 14.03 6.36 -22.23
CA GLU A 103 13.36 6.49 -20.93
C GLU A 103 13.33 5.18 -20.13
N VAL A 104 13.79 4.07 -20.71
CA VAL A 104 13.73 2.75 -20.06
C VAL A 104 15.10 2.36 -19.52
N ASP A 105 15.24 2.35 -18.19
CA ASP A 105 16.50 2.05 -17.51
C ASP A 105 16.83 0.54 -17.49
N VAL A 106 15.83 -0.32 -17.21
CA VAL A 106 16.02 -1.77 -17.09
C VAL A 106 14.80 -2.54 -17.63
N ILE A 107 15.06 -3.60 -18.40
CA ILE A 107 14.05 -4.56 -18.88
C ILE A 107 14.54 -5.97 -18.58
N TYR A 108 13.70 -6.81 -17.99
CA TYR A 108 14.01 -8.20 -17.70
C TYR A 108 12.82 -9.13 -17.97
N PRO A 109 13.07 -10.39 -18.37
CA PRO A 109 12.04 -11.41 -18.38
C PRO A 109 11.79 -11.87 -16.95
N GLU A 110 10.52 -11.92 -16.56
CA GLU A 110 10.07 -12.53 -15.31
C GLU A 110 9.37 -13.85 -15.63
N VAL A 111 9.84 -14.94 -15.02
CA VAL A 111 9.26 -16.28 -15.22
C VAL A 111 8.84 -16.85 -13.87
N THR A 112 7.54 -16.84 -13.58
CA THR A 112 6.96 -17.44 -12.39
C THR A 112 6.62 -18.91 -12.62
N ILE A 113 7.20 -19.80 -11.81
CA ILE A 113 6.94 -21.24 -11.84
C ILE A 113 6.43 -21.67 -10.45
N PRO A 114 5.21 -22.22 -10.33
CA PRO A 114 4.77 -22.79 -9.06
C PRO A 114 5.59 -24.04 -8.73
N ALA A 115 6.25 -24.04 -7.57
CA ALA A 115 7.08 -25.14 -7.10
C ALA A 115 6.58 -25.66 -5.74
N ARG A 116 6.70 -26.97 -5.51
CA ARG A 116 6.48 -27.53 -4.18
C ARG A 116 7.83 -27.79 -3.55
N ILE A 117 8.16 -27.00 -2.52
CA ILE A 117 9.36 -27.23 -1.74
C ILE A 117 8.99 -28.17 -0.58
N LYS A 118 9.70 -29.29 -0.49
CA LYS A 118 9.61 -30.21 0.63
C LYS A 118 10.90 -30.11 1.43
N LEU A 119 10.80 -29.67 2.68
CA LEU A 119 11.90 -29.64 3.62
C LEU A 119 11.58 -30.58 4.77
N GLY A 120 12.22 -31.75 4.79
CA GLY A 120 11.91 -32.80 5.77
C GLY A 120 10.48 -33.34 5.62
N ASN A 121 9.69 -33.25 6.70
CA ASN A 121 8.31 -33.74 6.75
C ASN A 121 7.27 -32.68 6.35
N ASP A 122 7.69 -31.43 6.19
CA ASP A 122 6.82 -30.32 5.83
C ASP A 122 6.94 -30.00 4.34
N SER A 123 5.79 -29.87 3.67
CA SER A 123 5.71 -29.45 2.27
C SER A 123 4.97 -28.14 2.18
N ALA A 124 5.64 -27.12 1.65
CA ALA A 124 5.04 -25.83 1.31
C ALA A 124 4.98 -25.71 -0.21
N THR A 125 3.86 -25.19 -0.71
CA THR A 125 3.77 -24.75 -2.11
C THR A 125 4.25 -23.31 -2.14
N CYS A 126 5.25 -23.00 -2.94
CA CYS A 126 5.77 -21.65 -3.13
C CYS A 126 5.89 -21.35 -4.62
N THR A 127 5.71 -20.09 -5.00
CA THR A 127 6.04 -19.63 -6.34
C THR A 127 7.53 -19.36 -6.41
N ALA A 128 8.20 -19.91 -7.42
CA ALA A 128 9.60 -19.64 -7.71
C ALA A 128 9.65 -18.68 -8.90
N ASP A 129 10.22 -17.49 -8.68
CA ASP A 129 10.36 -16.47 -9.71
C ASP A 129 11.80 -16.46 -10.23
N GLY A 130 11.97 -16.73 -11.53
CA GLY A 130 13.25 -16.64 -12.21
C GLY A 130 13.52 -15.22 -12.67
N MET A 131 14.55 -14.58 -12.10
CA MET A 131 15.01 -13.24 -12.47
C MET A 131 16.51 -13.25 -12.82
N PRO A 132 16.97 -12.41 -13.77
CA PRO A 132 18.39 -12.32 -14.11
C PRO A 132 19.21 -11.66 -12.99
N ALA A 133 20.41 -12.18 -12.71
CA ALA A 133 21.29 -11.75 -11.60
C ALA A 133 21.70 -10.26 -11.61
N LYS A 134 21.49 -9.54 -12.72
CA LYS A 134 21.73 -8.10 -12.83
C LYS A 134 20.71 -7.26 -12.04
N MET A 135 19.60 -7.87 -11.59
CA MET A 135 18.53 -7.22 -10.82
C MET A 135 18.92 -6.89 -9.37
N GLY A 136 19.94 -7.55 -8.80
CA GLY A 136 20.39 -7.27 -7.43
C GLY A 136 21.05 -5.90 -7.21
N ASN A 137 21.21 -5.10 -8.27
CA ASN A 137 21.72 -3.73 -8.20
C ASN A 137 20.61 -2.67 -8.31
N PHE A 138 19.35 -3.07 -8.53
CA PHE A 138 18.21 -2.18 -8.70
C PHE A 138 17.17 -2.46 -7.61
N LYS A 139 16.79 -1.40 -6.89
CA LYS A 139 15.74 -1.47 -5.86
C LYS A 139 14.42 -1.91 -6.52
N PRO A 140 13.60 -2.77 -5.88
CA PRO A 140 13.42 -2.87 -4.43
C PRO A 140 14.13 -4.05 -3.70
N TYR A 141 15.08 -4.76 -4.32
CA TYR A 141 15.80 -5.89 -3.70
C TYR A 141 17.14 -5.52 -3.09
#